data_AF-A0AAQ4DLR9-F1
#
_entry.id   AF-A0AAQ4DLR9-F1
#
_cell.length_a   1.000
_cell.length_b   1.000
_cell.length_c   1.000
_cell.angle_alpha   90.00
_cell.angle_beta   90.00
_cell.angle_gamma   90.00
#
_symmetry.space_group_name_H-M   'P 1'
#
loop_
_entity.id
_entity.type
_entity.pdbx_description
1 polymer ?
#
loop_
_entity_poly.entity_id
_entity_poly.type
_entity_poly.pdbx_seq_one_letter_code
_entity_poly.pdbx_strand_id
1 'polypeptide(L)'
;MPTRSESTDGSSSSGRTGSNDTVPAADTWASWHAARASHNRCLQFRVNSGRARVSCLLCATPMGSPRWLVPFVARRLPRELAKRLVHASQPEQVQGALCASLQAVHEAWLQSLEPTLSRRDELLQAPDQRPGEASLTALEAELSSSCSLALAVVMDGEQLYVANLGRTRVLLLRGEEEPQPLTVEHSVRNADELARLAHLGLDTSTLTEQALPVTRCLGAHPRRRRPDGPDPVSNEPELCGPLNMESGCRLVFLSDGLCAALNCSGISVQEADQLVGRLSSQPGSARQMLSQLLDHCQLPADWPHEVTLMVVSLCEEEAPPPPPVAPSDGRVDPYVDFTPLVHALEAVAR
;
A
#
# COMPACT_ATOMS: atom_id res chain seq x y z
N MET A 1 50.73 42.92 -42.99
CA MET A 1 49.37 42.61 -43.50
C MET A 1 49.51 41.54 -44.57
N PRO A 2 48.89 40.35 -44.48
CA PRO A 2 48.45 39.59 -43.31
C PRO A 2 49.00 38.13 -43.27
N THR A 3 49.00 37.61 -42.04
CA THR A 3 48.83 36.22 -41.56
C THR A 3 49.59 35.06 -42.22
N ARG A 4 50.59 34.63 -41.45
CA ARG A 4 51.34 33.38 -41.50
C ARG A 4 50.48 32.22 -41.00
N SER A 5 50.68 31.08 -41.63
CA SER A 5 50.17 29.73 -41.32
C SER A 5 50.66 29.19 -39.98
N GLU A 6 49.85 28.36 -39.33
CA GLU A 6 50.36 27.20 -38.59
C GLU A 6 49.35 26.05 -38.60
N SER A 7 49.85 24.95 -39.15
CA SER A 7 49.33 23.59 -39.11
C SER A 7 49.52 22.97 -37.73
N THR A 8 48.63 22.07 -37.32
CA THR A 8 49.01 20.84 -36.61
C THR A 8 47.89 19.81 -36.74
N ASP A 9 48.24 18.75 -37.46
CA ASP A 9 48.06 17.33 -37.16
C ASP A 9 46.69 16.77 -36.77
N GLY A 10 46.26 15.83 -37.60
CA GLY A 10 45.22 14.87 -37.27
C GLY A 10 45.73 13.74 -36.37
N SER A 11 44.77 13.04 -35.78
CA SER A 11 44.79 11.59 -35.61
C SER A 11 43.40 11.08 -35.28
N SER A 12 43.03 10.06 -36.03
CA SER A 12 41.89 9.16 -35.89
C SER A 12 41.69 8.57 -34.49
N SER A 13 40.44 8.39 -34.05
CA SER A 13 39.94 7.08 -33.54
C SER A 13 38.44 7.08 -33.22
N SER A 14 37.76 6.10 -33.84
CA SER A 14 36.65 5.26 -33.36
C SER A 14 35.75 5.69 -32.18
N GLY A 15 34.44 5.83 -32.46
CA GLY A 15 33.39 4.91 -32.01
C GLY A 15 33.01 4.82 -30.51
N ARG A 16 31.77 5.21 -30.19
CA ARG A 16 30.74 4.57 -29.31
C ARG A 16 29.76 5.64 -28.81
N THR A 17 28.53 5.73 -29.32
CA THR A 17 27.29 5.11 -28.79
C THR A 17 27.16 5.05 -27.27
N GLY A 18 26.20 5.83 -26.76
CA GLY A 18 25.26 5.43 -25.70
C GLY A 18 25.66 5.73 -24.24
N SER A 19 24.79 6.45 -23.54
CA SER A 19 24.23 6.07 -22.23
C SER A 19 23.27 7.18 -21.79
N ASN A 20 21.96 7.00 -21.96
CA ASN A 20 21.06 6.47 -20.92
C ASN A 20 21.09 7.30 -19.63
N ASP A 21 20.37 8.42 -19.65
CA ASP A 21 19.83 9.05 -18.45
C ASP A 21 18.70 8.15 -17.91
N THR A 22 19.04 7.18 -17.06
CA THR A 22 18.06 6.36 -16.34
C THR A 22 17.58 7.09 -15.09
N VAL A 23 16.47 7.79 -15.25
CA VAL A 23 15.55 8.22 -14.18
C VAL A 23 14.97 6.95 -13.51
N PRO A 24 14.70 6.90 -12.19
CA PRO A 24 13.95 5.79 -11.59
C PRO A 24 12.58 5.68 -12.29
N ALA A 25 12.19 4.46 -12.65
CA ALA A 25 11.03 4.20 -13.49
C ALA A 25 9.75 4.79 -12.90
N ALA A 26 9.23 5.85 -13.52
CA ALA A 26 7.90 6.42 -13.25
C ALA A 26 6.74 5.45 -13.57
N ASP A 27 7.04 4.19 -13.89
CA ASP A 27 6.14 3.20 -14.49
C ASP A 27 5.75 2.05 -13.55
N THR A 28 6.28 2.00 -12.32
CA THR A 28 6.08 0.88 -11.39
C THR A 28 4.74 0.91 -10.63
N TRP A 29 3.98 1.99 -10.64
CA TRP A 29 2.67 2.03 -9.97
C TRP A 29 1.76 3.10 -10.56
N ALA A 30 0.46 2.99 -10.31
CA ALA A 30 -0.55 3.95 -10.76
C ALA A 30 -1.74 4.01 -9.80
N SER A 31 -2.36 5.18 -9.71
CA SER A 31 -3.57 5.38 -8.90
C SER A 31 -4.63 6.16 -9.68
N TRP A 32 -5.89 5.90 -9.35
CA TRP A 32 -7.06 6.59 -9.88
C TRP A 32 -8.04 6.89 -8.74
N HIS A 33 -8.59 8.10 -8.74
CA HIS A 33 -9.55 8.55 -7.74
C HIS A 33 -10.57 9.51 -8.37
N ALA A 34 -11.84 9.32 -8.02
CA ALA A 34 -12.91 10.24 -8.39
C ALA A 34 -12.88 11.55 -7.58
N ALA A 35 -12.35 11.52 -6.35
CA ALA A 35 -12.23 12.67 -5.45
C ALA A 35 -10.86 13.36 -5.53
N ARG A 36 -10.80 14.68 -5.29
CA ARG A 36 -9.60 15.54 -5.39
C ARG A 36 -8.39 15.17 -4.49
N ALA A 37 -8.46 14.13 -3.66
CA ALA A 37 -7.39 13.73 -2.75
C ALA A 37 -7.18 12.22 -2.73
N SER A 38 -5.94 11.79 -2.99
CA SER A 38 -5.48 10.40 -2.82
C SER A 38 -5.05 10.14 -1.37
N HIS A 39 -5.59 9.08 -0.78
CA HIS A 39 -5.30 8.65 0.58
C HIS A 39 -4.49 7.37 0.63
N ASN A 40 -4.59 6.51 -0.38
CA ASN A 40 -3.75 5.34 -0.52
C ASN A 40 -2.27 5.74 -0.69
N ARG A 41 -1.36 4.89 -0.23
CA ARG A 41 0.10 5.13 -0.33
C ARG A 41 0.82 3.86 -0.76
N CYS A 42 1.74 4.00 -1.70
CA CYS A 42 2.67 2.95 -2.09
C CYS A 42 4.05 3.27 -1.49
N LEU A 43 4.68 2.30 -0.86
CA LEU A 43 5.99 2.45 -0.23
C LEU A 43 6.95 1.41 -0.79
N GLN A 44 8.15 1.84 -1.15
CA GLN A 44 9.27 0.95 -1.45
C GLN A 44 10.52 1.46 -0.75
N PHE A 45 11.21 0.58 -0.04
CA PHE A 45 12.45 0.93 0.65
C PHE A 45 13.31 -0.32 0.90
N ARG A 46 14.58 -0.08 1.21
CA ARG A 46 15.56 -1.12 1.53
C ARG A 46 15.95 -1.04 3.00
N VAL A 47 16.20 -2.19 3.61
CA VAL A 47 16.71 -2.31 4.99
C VAL A 47 18.07 -3.00 4.95
N ASN A 48 19.00 -2.55 5.80
CA ASN A 48 20.32 -3.16 6.00
C ASN A 48 21.10 -3.36 4.70
N SER A 49 21.43 -2.26 4.01
CA SER A 49 22.20 -2.27 2.75
C SER A 49 21.60 -3.13 1.63
N GLY A 50 20.27 -3.32 1.62
CA GLY A 50 19.59 -4.10 0.59
C GLY A 50 19.31 -5.55 0.97
N ARG A 51 19.66 -5.97 2.19
CA ARG A 51 19.32 -7.30 2.72
C ARG A 51 17.83 -7.58 2.66
N ALA A 52 17.00 -6.57 2.97
CA ALA A 52 15.57 -6.66 2.77
C ALA A 52 15.09 -5.59 1.79
N ARG A 53 14.33 -5.99 0.77
CA ARG A 53 13.56 -5.08 -0.08
C ARG A 53 12.11 -5.13 0.35
N VAL A 54 11.53 -3.99 0.68
CA VAL A 54 10.16 -3.89 1.16
C VAL A 54 9.31 -3.17 0.13
N SER A 55 8.15 -3.71 -0.20
CA SER A 55 7.09 -3.07 -0.98
C SER A 55 5.78 -3.14 -0.22
N CYS A 56 5.05 -2.03 -0.13
CA CYS A 56 3.82 -1.98 0.63
C CYS A 56 2.78 -1.09 -0.04
N LEU A 57 1.55 -1.59 -0.14
CA LEU A 57 0.37 -0.82 -0.51
C LEU A 57 -0.46 -0.59 0.75
N LEU A 58 -0.71 0.67 1.08
CA LEU A 58 -1.57 1.12 2.17
C LEU A 58 -2.86 1.67 1.58
N CYS A 59 -4.00 1.19 2.05
CA CYS A 59 -5.30 1.62 1.59
C CYS A 59 -6.12 2.23 2.72
N ALA A 60 -6.66 3.41 2.44
CA ALA A 60 -7.70 3.97 3.27
C ALA A 60 -8.96 3.13 3.14
N THR A 61 -9.45 2.60 4.26
CA THR A 61 -10.74 1.89 4.26
C THR A 61 -11.90 2.90 4.21
N PRO A 62 -13.09 2.49 3.75
CA PRO A 62 -14.29 3.34 3.79
C PRO A 62 -14.80 3.65 5.21
N MET A 63 -14.14 3.12 6.26
CA MET A 63 -14.44 3.44 7.64
C MET A 63 -13.68 4.70 8.09
N GLY A 64 -14.45 5.73 8.45
CA GLY A 64 -13.93 6.96 9.04
C GLY A 64 -13.18 7.87 8.08
N SER A 65 -12.42 8.82 8.64
CA SER A 65 -11.63 9.75 7.86
C SER A 65 -10.32 9.07 7.41
N PRO A 66 -10.01 9.02 6.12
CA PRO A 66 -8.77 8.44 5.63
C PRO A 66 -7.54 9.35 5.86
N ARG A 67 -7.76 10.57 6.33
CA ARG A 67 -6.78 11.66 6.36
C ARG A 67 -5.58 11.39 7.26
N TRP A 68 -5.74 10.61 8.32
CA TRP A 68 -4.79 10.59 9.43
C TRP A 68 -3.99 9.30 9.53
N LEU A 69 -4.67 8.15 9.46
CA LEU A 69 -4.03 6.88 9.73
C LEU A 69 -3.07 6.44 8.62
N VAL A 70 -3.43 6.54 7.33
CA VAL A 70 -2.54 6.08 6.25
C VAL A 70 -1.21 6.85 6.26
N PRO A 71 -1.18 8.20 6.36
CA PRO A 71 0.08 8.94 6.53
C PRO A 71 0.83 8.62 7.83
N PHE A 72 0.11 8.29 8.92
CA PHE A 72 0.75 7.85 10.15
C PHE A 72 1.48 6.52 9.96
N VAL A 73 0.81 5.53 9.40
CA VAL A 73 1.37 4.20 9.09
C VAL A 73 2.55 4.35 8.13
N ALA A 74 2.41 5.15 7.07
CA ALA A 74 3.47 5.38 6.08
C ALA A 74 4.77 5.94 6.69
N ARG A 75 4.68 6.81 7.69
CA ARG A 75 5.85 7.36 8.38
C ARG A 75 6.47 6.43 9.41
N ARG A 76 5.64 5.59 10.05
CA ARG A 76 6.07 4.78 11.21
C ARG A 76 6.50 3.38 10.81
N LEU A 77 5.77 2.72 9.91
CA LEU A 77 5.99 1.33 9.50
C LEU A 77 7.42 1.08 8.99
N PRO A 78 8.02 1.92 8.13
CA PRO A 78 9.40 1.69 7.67
C PRO A 78 10.41 1.64 8.80
N ARG A 79 10.23 2.50 9.83
CA ARG A 79 11.12 2.55 11.00
C ARG A 79 10.97 1.30 11.87
N GLU A 80 9.73 0.83 12.07
CA GLU A 80 9.47 -0.36 12.88
C GLU A 80 9.96 -1.64 12.17
N LEU A 81 9.79 -1.74 10.85
CA LEU A 81 10.33 -2.83 10.04
C LEU A 81 11.86 -2.82 10.01
N ALA A 82 12.48 -1.65 9.78
CA ALA A 82 13.93 -1.53 9.75
C ALA A 82 14.57 -1.98 11.08
N LYS A 83 14.00 -1.59 12.22
CA LYS A 83 14.49 -2.02 13.55
C LYS A 83 14.49 -3.54 13.74
N ARG A 84 13.49 -4.24 13.20
CA ARG A 84 13.28 -5.67 13.50
C ARG A 84 13.87 -6.59 12.43
N LEU A 85 13.77 -6.22 11.14
CA LEU A 85 14.28 -7.03 10.04
C LEU A 85 15.81 -7.08 9.98
N VAL A 86 16.52 -6.09 10.53
CA VAL A 86 18.00 -6.11 10.61
C VAL A 86 18.49 -7.36 11.34
N HIS A 87 17.76 -7.83 12.34
CA HIS A 87 18.14 -8.95 13.18
C HIS A 87 17.46 -10.27 12.80
N ALA A 88 16.47 -10.24 11.91
CA ALA A 88 15.77 -11.44 11.46
C ALA A 88 16.62 -12.20 10.43
N SER A 89 16.77 -13.51 10.62
CA SER A 89 17.49 -14.37 9.67
C SER A 89 16.77 -15.68 9.39
N GLN A 90 16.06 -16.23 10.38
CA GLN A 90 15.22 -17.41 10.19
C GLN A 90 13.80 -17.01 9.76
N PRO A 91 13.08 -17.84 9.01
CA PRO A 91 11.73 -17.54 8.54
C PRO A 91 10.76 -17.09 9.65
N GLU A 92 10.77 -17.78 10.79
CA GLU A 92 9.96 -17.44 11.96
C GLU A 92 10.30 -16.05 12.54
N GLN A 93 11.58 -15.66 12.49
CA GLN A 93 12.01 -14.35 12.95
C GLN A 93 11.57 -13.24 12.00
N VAL A 94 11.56 -13.51 10.68
CA VAL A 94 11.06 -12.56 9.69
C VAL A 94 9.57 -12.36 9.88
N GLN A 95 8.79 -13.44 9.94
CA GLN A 95 7.36 -13.40 10.21
C GLN A 95 7.03 -12.69 11.53
N GLY A 96 7.73 -13.05 12.62
CA GLY A 96 7.61 -12.37 13.91
C GLY A 96 7.96 -10.88 13.84
N ALA A 97 8.95 -10.49 13.03
CA ALA A 97 9.29 -9.09 12.80
C ALA A 97 8.19 -8.34 12.05
N LEU A 98 7.51 -8.96 11.08
CA LEU A 98 6.37 -8.36 10.39
C LEU A 98 5.20 -8.12 11.36
N CYS A 99 4.79 -9.15 12.10
CA CYS A 99 3.72 -9.06 13.09
C CYS A 99 4.03 -7.99 14.15
N ALA A 100 5.21 -8.04 14.77
CA ALA A 100 5.59 -7.10 15.82
C ALA A 100 5.74 -5.66 15.30
N SER A 101 6.09 -5.45 14.03
CA SER A 101 6.14 -4.11 13.43
C SER A 101 4.75 -3.54 13.24
N LEU A 102 3.83 -4.33 12.70
CA LEU A 102 2.43 -3.92 12.50
C LEU A 102 1.72 -3.65 13.82
N GLN A 103 1.90 -4.52 14.81
CA GLN A 103 1.37 -4.33 16.16
C GLN A 103 1.91 -3.04 16.79
N ALA A 104 3.22 -2.79 16.71
CA ALA A 104 3.81 -1.57 17.26
C ALA A 104 3.27 -0.29 16.59
N VAL A 105 3.01 -0.33 15.27
CA VAL A 105 2.38 0.80 14.56
C VAL A 105 0.93 0.99 15.02
N HIS A 106 0.18 -0.11 15.18
CA HIS A 106 -1.20 -0.07 15.67
C HIS A 106 -1.30 0.56 17.07
N GLU A 107 -0.50 0.07 18.03
CA GLU A 107 -0.50 0.59 19.40
C GLU A 107 -0.08 2.07 19.46
N ALA A 108 0.93 2.45 18.69
CA ALA A 108 1.35 3.85 18.60
C ALA A 108 0.24 4.76 18.02
N TRP A 109 -0.56 4.25 17.09
CA TRP A 109 -1.72 4.97 16.57
C TRP A 109 -2.79 5.14 17.65
N LEU A 110 -3.15 4.07 18.38
CA LEU A 110 -4.15 4.15 19.45
C LEU A 110 -3.73 5.14 20.55
N GLN A 111 -2.46 5.13 20.95
CA GLN A 111 -1.90 6.11 21.90
C GLN A 111 -2.00 7.55 21.37
N SER A 112 -1.82 7.75 20.07
CA SER A 112 -1.95 9.09 19.47
C SER A 112 -3.37 9.65 19.49
N LEU A 113 -4.38 8.78 19.67
CA LEU A 113 -5.80 9.17 19.76
C LEU A 113 -6.26 9.52 21.17
N GLU A 114 -5.46 9.27 22.22
CA GLU A 114 -5.82 9.56 23.62
C GLU A 114 -6.27 11.03 23.87
N PRO A 115 -5.66 12.06 23.25
CA PRO A 115 -6.14 13.43 23.39
C PRO A 115 -7.50 13.65 22.72
N THR A 116 -7.70 13.07 21.53
CA THR A 116 -8.95 13.15 20.75
C THR A 116 -10.09 12.45 21.50
N LEU A 117 -9.80 11.31 22.13
CA LEU A 117 -10.68 10.58 23.03
C LEU A 117 -11.11 11.41 24.25
N SER A 118 -10.13 11.98 24.95
CA SER A 118 -10.38 12.80 26.13
C SER A 118 -11.28 13.98 25.79
N ARG A 119 -11.01 14.63 24.65
CA ARG A 119 -11.83 15.75 24.16
C ARG A 119 -13.25 15.34 23.80
N ARG A 120 -13.45 14.16 23.20
CA ARG A 120 -14.77 13.60 22.94
C ARG A 120 -15.55 13.41 24.24
N ASP A 121 -14.92 12.83 25.26
CA ASP A 121 -15.58 12.54 26.54
C ASP A 121 -15.98 13.81 27.28
N GLU A 122 -15.13 14.85 27.27
CA GLU A 122 -15.47 16.18 27.77
C GLU A 122 -16.72 16.77 27.09
N LEU A 123 -16.82 16.65 25.76
CA LEU A 123 -17.95 17.17 24.99
C LEU A 123 -19.26 16.40 25.25
N LEU A 124 -19.18 15.10 25.52
CA LEU A 124 -20.35 14.28 25.85
C LEU A 124 -20.86 14.54 27.27
N GLN A 125 -19.99 14.94 28.20
CA GLN A 125 -20.34 15.21 29.60
C GLN A 125 -20.76 16.66 29.87
N ALA A 126 -20.65 17.56 28.89
CA ALA A 126 -20.99 18.97 29.05
C ALA A 126 -22.52 19.16 29.24
N PRO A 127 -23.00 19.67 30.40
CA PRO A 127 -24.43 19.69 30.74
C PRO A 127 -25.26 20.75 29.98
N ASP A 128 -24.63 21.85 29.53
CA ASP A 128 -25.34 23.05 29.04
C ASP A 128 -25.04 23.44 27.58
N GLN A 129 -24.21 22.67 26.88
CA GLN A 129 -23.94 22.87 25.47
C GLN A 129 -24.24 21.57 24.78
N ARG A 130 -25.34 21.51 23.99
CA ARG A 130 -25.40 20.48 22.95
C ARG A 130 -24.14 20.68 22.12
N PRO A 131 -23.19 19.73 22.12
CA PRO A 131 -21.99 19.88 21.31
C PRO A 131 -22.46 20.17 19.89
N GLY A 132 -21.89 21.18 19.24
CA GLY A 132 -22.22 21.40 17.83
C GLY A 132 -21.99 20.08 17.10
N GLU A 133 -23.04 19.52 16.50
CA GLU A 133 -23.01 18.16 15.91
C GLU A 133 -21.79 17.96 14.99
N ALA A 134 -21.36 19.04 14.33
CA ALA A 134 -20.14 19.10 13.52
C ALA A 134 -18.83 18.80 14.28
N SER A 135 -18.67 19.25 15.53
CA SER A 135 -17.44 19.04 16.31
C SER A 135 -17.30 17.59 16.79
N LEU A 136 -18.40 16.96 17.23
CA LEU A 136 -18.37 15.53 17.57
C LEU A 136 -18.23 14.68 16.32
N THR A 137 -18.92 15.01 15.24
CA THR A 137 -18.81 14.29 13.96
C THR A 137 -17.38 14.29 13.44
N ALA A 138 -16.66 15.43 13.54
CA ALA A 138 -15.27 15.53 13.12
C ALA A 138 -14.33 14.65 13.98
N LEU A 139 -14.47 14.71 15.32
CA LEU A 139 -13.68 13.87 16.23
C LEU A 139 -13.94 12.38 15.96
N GLU A 140 -15.20 12.03 15.76
CA GLU A 140 -15.62 10.65 15.52
C GLU A 140 -15.15 10.13 14.16
N ALA A 141 -15.05 11.01 13.16
CA ALA A 141 -14.45 10.66 11.88
C ALA A 141 -12.94 10.37 12.02
N GLU A 142 -12.22 11.14 12.83
CA GLU A 142 -10.80 10.91 13.12
C GLU A 142 -10.56 9.62 13.92
N LEU A 143 -11.40 9.38 14.93
CA LEU A 143 -11.36 8.15 15.69
C LEU A 143 -11.63 6.95 14.77
N SER A 144 -12.64 7.02 13.90
CA SER A 144 -13.07 5.88 13.07
C SER A 144 -12.12 5.49 11.93
N SER A 145 -10.91 6.07 11.83
CA SER A 145 -9.96 5.77 10.77
C SER A 145 -9.43 4.32 10.82
N SER A 146 -9.45 3.64 9.67
CA SER A 146 -8.78 2.34 9.47
C SER A 146 -8.01 2.24 8.15
N CYS A 147 -7.03 1.33 8.14
CA CYS A 147 -6.08 1.15 7.05
C CYS A 147 -5.94 -0.35 6.74
N SER A 148 -6.26 -0.73 5.50
CA SER A 148 -5.87 -2.01 4.92
C SER A 148 -4.44 -1.90 4.41
N LEU A 149 -3.69 -2.99 4.41
CA LEU A 149 -2.36 -3.03 3.82
C LEU A 149 -2.00 -4.40 3.29
N ALA A 150 -1.23 -4.38 2.21
CA ALA A 150 -0.46 -5.51 1.74
C ALA A 150 1.03 -5.15 1.79
N LEU A 151 1.84 -6.01 2.39
CA LEU A 151 3.26 -5.83 2.62
C LEU A 151 4.02 -7.02 2.06
N ALA A 152 4.95 -6.80 1.14
CA ALA A 152 5.89 -7.81 0.68
C ALA A 152 7.32 -7.46 1.12
N VAL A 153 8.04 -8.45 1.61
CA VAL A 153 9.45 -8.36 1.99
C VAL A 153 10.22 -9.46 1.27
N VAL A 154 11.21 -9.05 0.49
CA VAL A 154 12.20 -9.95 -0.09
C VAL A 154 13.44 -9.91 0.77
N MET A 155 13.75 -11.02 1.43
CA MET A 155 14.95 -11.22 2.25
C MET A 155 16.05 -11.88 1.43
N ASP A 156 17.25 -11.33 1.54
CA ASP A 156 18.50 -11.81 0.94
C ASP A 156 18.40 -12.02 -0.60
N GLY A 157 17.43 -11.35 -1.24
CA GLY A 157 17.17 -11.45 -2.69
C GLY A 157 16.40 -12.71 -3.13
N GLU A 158 16.17 -13.66 -2.23
CA GLU A 158 15.71 -15.01 -2.59
C GLU A 158 14.38 -15.39 -1.95
N GLN A 159 14.06 -14.86 -0.76
CA GLN A 159 12.91 -15.30 0.01
C GLN A 159 11.85 -14.20 0.12
N LEU A 160 10.68 -14.45 -0.47
CA LEU A 160 9.52 -13.58 -0.39
C LEU A 160 8.63 -13.95 0.81
N TYR A 161 8.28 -12.93 1.57
CA TYR A 161 7.30 -12.96 2.65
C TYR A 161 6.22 -11.93 2.35
N VAL A 162 4.96 -12.29 2.50
CA VAL A 162 3.82 -11.38 2.34
C VAL A 162 3.01 -11.34 3.62
N ALA A 163 2.60 -10.14 4.03
CA ALA A 163 1.69 -9.90 5.14
C ALA A 163 0.50 -9.08 4.65
N ASN A 164 -0.72 -9.49 4.99
CA ASN A 164 -1.95 -8.82 4.58
C ASN A 164 -2.84 -8.46 5.77
N LEU A 165 -3.41 -7.27 5.74
CA LEU A 165 -4.52 -6.84 6.59
C LEU A 165 -5.55 -6.15 5.70
N GLY A 166 -6.79 -6.61 5.73
CA GLY A 166 -7.87 -6.00 4.97
C GLY A 166 -8.09 -6.64 3.60
N ARG A 167 -8.55 -5.84 2.64
CA ARG A 167 -9.09 -6.34 1.36
C ARG A 167 -8.14 -6.18 0.18
N THR A 168 -6.89 -5.79 0.46
CA THR A 168 -5.84 -5.69 -0.54
C THR A 168 -5.49 -7.07 -1.09
N ARG A 169 -5.14 -7.13 -2.37
CA ARG A 169 -4.69 -8.36 -3.03
C ARG A 169 -3.26 -8.23 -3.52
N VAL A 170 -2.46 -9.29 -3.34
CA VAL A 170 -1.13 -9.41 -3.96
C VAL A 170 -1.11 -10.64 -4.84
N LEU A 171 -0.73 -10.47 -6.10
CA LEU A 171 -0.50 -11.56 -7.06
C LEU A 171 0.99 -11.69 -7.35
N LEU A 172 1.49 -12.92 -7.37
CA LEU A 172 2.80 -13.27 -7.89
C LEU A 172 2.66 -13.76 -9.33
N LEU A 173 3.43 -13.14 -10.22
CA LEU A 173 3.49 -13.49 -11.63
C LEU A 173 4.85 -14.08 -11.96
N ARG A 174 4.86 -15.26 -12.61
CA ARG A 174 6.06 -15.99 -13.02
C ARG A 174 6.02 -16.26 -14.52
N GLY A 175 6.49 -15.30 -15.30
CA GLY A 175 6.45 -15.39 -16.77
C GLY A 175 5.04 -15.64 -17.30
N GLU A 176 4.84 -16.78 -17.95
CA GLU A 176 3.56 -17.20 -18.56
C GLU A 176 2.72 -18.11 -17.64
N GLU A 177 3.13 -18.33 -16.38
CA GLU A 177 2.33 -19.09 -15.42
C GLU A 177 1.07 -18.34 -14.99
N GLU A 178 0.07 -19.09 -14.56
CA GLU A 178 -1.15 -18.53 -13.97
C GLU A 178 -0.81 -17.66 -12.75
N PRO A 179 -1.46 -16.48 -12.61
CA PRO A 179 -1.23 -15.61 -11.45
C PRO A 179 -1.50 -16.32 -10.13
N GLN A 180 -0.52 -16.31 -9.24
CA GLN A 180 -0.65 -16.91 -7.92
C GLN A 180 -1.08 -15.86 -6.89
N PRO A 181 -2.30 -15.91 -6.33
CA PRO A 181 -2.67 -15.02 -5.23
C PRO A 181 -1.88 -15.38 -3.97
N LEU A 182 -1.29 -14.35 -3.33
CA LEU A 182 -0.50 -14.48 -2.11
C LEU A 182 -1.23 -13.98 -0.86
N THR A 183 -2.44 -13.44 -1.01
CA THR A 183 -3.24 -12.91 0.09
C THR A 183 -4.69 -13.33 -0.08
N VAL A 184 -5.41 -13.44 1.05
CA VAL A 184 -6.87 -13.59 1.04
C VAL A 184 -7.56 -12.29 1.45
N GLU A 185 -8.78 -12.09 0.97
CA GLU A 185 -9.57 -10.91 1.34
C GLU A 185 -10.12 -11.06 2.77
N HIS A 186 -9.84 -10.10 3.64
CA HIS A 186 -10.38 -10.06 5.00
C HIS A 186 -11.73 -9.36 5.04
N SER A 187 -12.78 -10.06 4.60
CA SER A 187 -14.16 -9.58 4.60
C SER A 187 -15.13 -10.66 5.08
N VAL A 188 -16.38 -10.27 5.33
CA VAL A 188 -17.46 -11.21 5.69
C VAL A 188 -17.87 -12.14 4.55
N ARG A 189 -17.30 -11.99 3.34
CA ARG A 189 -17.49 -12.94 2.23
C ARG A 189 -16.51 -14.11 2.31
N ASN A 190 -15.45 -13.99 3.09
CA ASN A 190 -14.45 -15.03 3.27
C ASN A 190 -14.93 -16.02 4.35
N ALA A 191 -15.03 -17.29 3.98
CA ALA A 191 -15.50 -18.36 4.86
C ALA A 191 -14.61 -18.54 6.10
N ASP A 192 -13.29 -18.38 5.97
CA ASP A 192 -12.35 -18.53 7.08
C ASP A 192 -12.48 -17.38 8.07
N GLU A 193 -12.72 -16.15 7.59
CA GLU A 193 -13.01 -15.02 8.46
C GLU A 193 -14.37 -15.12 9.12
N LEU A 194 -15.40 -15.62 8.43
CA LEU A 194 -16.69 -15.94 9.05
C LEU A 194 -16.54 -17.01 10.14
N ALA A 195 -15.75 -18.06 9.89
CA ALA A 195 -15.46 -19.09 10.89
C ALA A 195 -14.74 -18.48 12.11
N ARG A 196 -13.75 -17.61 11.90
CA ARG A 196 -13.08 -16.88 12.98
C ARG A 196 -14.06 -16.04 13.80
N LEU A 197 -14.94 -15.29 13.15
CA LEU A 197 -15.95 -14.45 13.81
C LEU A 197 -16.98 -15.29 14.58
N ALA A 198 -17.38 -16.46 14.05
CA ALA A 198 -18.24 -17.40 14.75
C ALA A 198 -17.58 -17.96 16.02
N HIS A 199 -16.27 -18.25 15.99
CA HIS A 199 -15.51 -18.67 17.18
C HIS A 199 -15.42 -17.57 18.26
N LEU A 200 -15.51 -16.31 17.86
CA LEU A 200 -15.65 -15.17 18.77
C LEU A 200 -17.09 -15.01 19.30
N GLY A 201 -18.03 -15.88 18.92
CA GLY A 201 -19.42 -15.83 19.37
C GLY A 201 -20.29 -14.79 18.65
N LEU A 202 -19.86 -14.27 17.49
CA LEU A 202 -20.71 -13.43 16.66
C LEU A 202 -21.67 -14.26 15.81
N ASP A 203 -22.91 -13.77 15.67
CA ASP A 203 -23.89 -14.33 14.74
C ASP A 203 -23.57 -13.90 13.31
N THR A 204 -22.88 -14.78 12.57
CA THR A 204 -22.44 -14.56 11.20
C THR A 204 -23.59 -14.37 10.21
N SER A 205 -24.80 -14.82 10.53
CA SER A 205 -25.97 -14.65 9.64
C SER A 205 -26.43 -13.19 9.52
N THR A 206 -26.05 -12.36 10.48
CA THR A 206 -26.40 -10.93 10.55
C THR A 206 -25.31 -10.01 10.00
N LEU A 207 -24.12 -10.55 9.70
CA LEU A 207 -22.98 -9.78 9.25
C LEU A 207 -23.08 -9.49 7.75
N THR A 208 -23.07 -8.21 7.41
CA THR A 208 -23.02 -7.71 6.03
C THR A 208 -21.77 -6.87 5.81
N GLU A 209 -21.36 -6.65 4.57
CA GLU A 209 -20.23 -5.76 4.28
C GLU A 209 -20.51 -4.30 4.68
N GLN A 210 -21.77 -3.87 4.71
CA GLN A 210 -22.12 -2.56 5.26
C GLN A 210 -21.92 -2.54 6.78
N ALA A 211 -22.32 -3.63 7.44
CA ALA A 211 -22.21 -3.76 8.88
C ALA A 211 -20.76 -3.94 9.31
N LEU A 212 -19.93 -4.72 8.63
CA LEU A 212 -18.52 -5.01 8.93
C LEU A 212 -17.74 -5.09 7.60
N PRO A 213 -17.27 -3.94 7.07
CA PRO A 213 -16.67 -3.88 5.73
C PRO A 213 -15.30 -4.55 5.65
N VAL A 214 -14.62 -4.69 6.79
CA VAL A 214 -13.32 -5.34 6.90
C VAL A 214 -13.26 -6.09 8.22
N THR A 215 -12.65 -7.27 8.21
CA THR A 215 -12.53 -8.13 9.40
C THR A 215 -11.13 -8.10 10.02
N ARG A 216 -10.15 -7.57 9.28
CA ARG A 216 -8.81 -7.26 9.80
C ARG A 216 -8.27 -5.95 9.25
N CYS A 217 -7.77 -5.04 10.07
CA CYS A 217 -7.13 -3.81 9.62
C CYS A 217 -6.25 -3.18 10.70
N LEU A 218 -5.41 -2.21 10.31
CA LEU A 218 -4.83 -1.28 11.27
C LEU A 218 -5.85 -0.18 11.61
N GLY A 219 -5.73 0.39 12.81
CA GLY A 219 -6.71 1.37 13.31
C GLY A 219 -8.04 0.71 13.66
N ALA A 220 -9.15 1.38 13.34
CA ALA A 220 -10.50 1.05 13.77
C ALA A 220 -10.73 1.28 15.28
N HIS A 221 -10.64 2.55 15.70
CA HIS A 221 -11.05 2.95 17.05
C HIS A 221 -12.55 2.59 17.29
N PRO A 222 -12.93 2.24 18.53
CA PRO A 222 -13.92 1.23 18.84
C PRO A 222 -15.36 1.76 18.89
N ARG A 223 -15.87 2.29 17.77
CA ARG A 223 -17.32 2.37 17.57
C ARG A 223 -18.01 0.99 17.50
N ARG A 224 -17.25 -0.10 17.66
CA ARG A 224 -17.71 -1.50 17.62
C ARG A 224 -17.34 -2.34 18.85
N ARG A 225 -16.65 -1.78 19.86
CA ARG A 225 -16.51 -2.51 21.12
C ARG A 225 -17.86 -2.48 21.80
N ARG A 226 -18.56 -3.63 21.80
CA ARG A 226 -19.39 -3.91 22.96
C ARG A 226 -18.44 -3.84 24.17
N PRO A 227 -18.78 -3.10 25.24
CA PRO A 227 -17.96 -3.04 26.44
C PRO A 227 -17.55 -4.43 26.93
N ASP A 228 -18.39 -5.43 26.66
CA ASP A 228 -18.28 -6.80 27.17
C ASP A 228 -18.13 -7.87 26.06
N GLY A 229 -17.77 -7.50 24.83
CA GLY A 229 -17.68 -8.45 23.69
C GLY A 229 -16.30 -8.46 23.00
N PRO A 230 -15.91 -9.58 22.36
CA PRO A 230 -14.66 -9.66 21.63
C PRO A 230 -14.64 -8.71 20.42
N ASP A 231 -13.47 -8.21 20.07
CA ASP A 231 -13.30 -7.33 18.92
C ASP A 231 -13.46 -8.13 17.61
N PRO A 232 -14.47 -7.85 16.78
CA PRO A 232 -14.63 -8.54 15.51
C PRO A 232 -13.49 -8.21 14.53
N VAL A 233 -12.83 -7.05 14.70
CA VAL A 233 -11.75 -6.59 13.82
C VAL A 233 -10.40 -6.92 14.44
N SER A 234 -9.64 -7.80 13.80
CA SER A 234 -8.28 -8.13 14.23
C SER A 234 -7.24 -7.19 13.60
N ASN A 235 -6.14 -6.94 14.29
CA ASN A 235 -4.94 -6.30 13.74
C ASN A 235 -3.82 -7.32 13.44
N GLU A 236 -4.10 -8.62 13.58
CA GLU A 236 -3.17 -9.70 13.30
C GLU A 236 -3.11 -10.00 11.78
N PRO A 237 -1.95 -9.82 11.13
CA PRO A 237 -1.84 -10.03 9.70
C PRO A 237 -1.96 -11.51 9.34
N GLU A 238 -2.53 -11.78 8.18
CA GLU A 238 -2.32 -13.06 7.50
C GLU A 238 -0.92 -13.05 6.87
N LEU A 239 -0.19 -14.16 7.00
CA LEU A 239 1.16 -14.31 6.47
C LEU A 239 1.22 -15.38 5.39
N CYS A 240 1.95 -15.09 4.32
CA CYS A 240 2.30 -16.03 3.26
C CYS A 240 3.83 -16.07 3.10
N GLY A 241 4.38 -17.27 2.92
CA GLY A 241 5.82 -17.52 2.75
C GLY A 241 6.50 -18.17 3.97
N PRO A 242 7.82 -18.45 3.88
CA PRO A 242 8.73 -18.04 2.81
C PRO A 242 8.41 -18.68 1.46
N LEU A 243 8.50 -17.89 0.39
CA LEU A 243 8.44 -18.37 -1.00
C LEU A 243 9.78 -18.12 -1.67
N ASN A 244 10.32 -19.14 -2.33
CA ASN A 244 11.52 -18.97 -3.13
C ASN A 244 11.20 -18.14 -4.38
N MET A 245 12.07 -17.17 -4.65
CA MET A 245 11.95 -16.30 -5.80
C MET A 245 12.81 -16.78 -6.96
N GLU A 246 12.26 -16.66 -8.16
CA GLU A 246 12.95 -16.93 -9.42
C GLU A 246 13.15 -15.63 -10.20
N SER A 247 14.12 -15.61 -11.11
CA SER A 247 14.36 -14.46 -11.97
C SER A 247 13.12 -14.15 -12.82
N GLY A 248 12.78 -12.85 -12.95
CA GLY A 248 11.64 -12.39 -13.74
C GLY A 248 10.29 -12.41 -13.01
N CYS A 249 10.26 -12.75 -11.72
CA CYS A 249 9.04 -12.62 -10.93
C CYS A 249 8.59 -11.15 -10.79
N ARG A 250 7.27 -10.93 -10.87
CA ARG A 250 6.64 -9.63 -10.58
C ARG A 250 5.58 -9.80 -9.49
N LEU A 251 5.45 -8.78 -8.65
CA LEU A 251 4.31 -8.65 -7.74
C LEU A 251 3.35 -7.59 -8.25
N VAL A 252 2.06 -7.89 -8.19
CA VAL A 252 1.01 -6.91 -8.49
C VAL A 252 0.15 -6.75 -7.24
N PHE A 253 0.10 -5.53 -6.71
CA PHE A 253 -0.70 -5.14 -5.55
C PHE A 253 -1.94 -4.40 -6.05
N LEU A 254 -3.10 -4.81 -5.53
CA LEU A 254 -4.39 -4.23 -5.85
C LEU A 254 -4.99 -3.65 -4.56
N SER A 255 -5.48 -2.41 -4.64
CA SER A 255 -6.18 -1.78 -3.51
C SER A 255 -7.54 -2.42 -3.24
N ASP A 256 -8.08 -2.17 -2.05
CA ASP A 256 -9.47 -2.50 -1.69
C ASP A 256 -10.45 -2.01 -2.75
N GLY A 257 -10.27 -0.76 -3.23
CA GLY A 257 -11.12 -0.17 -4.25
C GLY A 257 -10.99 -0.83 -5.62
N LEU A 258 -9.79 -1.28 -6.00
CA LEU A 258 -9.62 -2.04 -7.25
C LEU A 258 -10.25 -3.42 -7.16
N CYS A 259 -10.09 -4.11 -6.03
CA CYS A 259 -10.73 -5.40 -5.80
C CYS A 259 -12.26 -5.27 -5.83
N ALA A 260 -12.81 -4.23 -5.20
CA ALA A 260 -14.24 -3.92 -5.26
C ALA A 260 -14.71 -3.61 -6.68
N ALA A 261 -13.93 -2.84 -7.45
CA ALA A 261 -14.22 -2.53 -8.85
C ALA A 261 -14.32 -3.79 -9.72
N LEU A 262 -13.34 -4.69 -9.60
CA LEU A 262 -13.32 -5.96 -10.32
C LEU A 262 -14.48 -6.87 -9.90
N ASN A 263 -14.82 -6.93 -8.61
CA ASN A 263 -15.98 -7.69 -8.15
C ASN A 263 -17.31 -7.12 -8.69
N CYS A 264 -17.39 -5.80 -8.89
CA CYS A 264 -18.58 -5.15 -9.45
C CYS A 264 -18.76 -5.38 -10.96
N SER A 265 -17.71 -5.76 -11.69
CA SER A 265 -17.83 -6.08 -13.13
C SER A 265 -18.51 -7.44 -13.39
N GLY A 266 -18.76 -8.22 -12.33
CA GLY A 266 -19.46 -9.51 -12.41
C GLY A 266 -18.59 -10.69 -12.78
N ILE A 267 -17.26 -10.50 -12.93
CA ILE A 267 -16.31 -11.58 -13.12
C ILE A 267 -15.98 -12.27 -11.79
N SER A 268 -15.62 -13.54 -11.85
CA SER A 268 -15.12 -14.27 -10.68
C SER A 268 -13.74 -13.77 -10.24
N VAL A 269 -13.37 -14.08 -8.99
CA VAL A 269 -12.05 -13.75 -8.44
C VAL A 269 -10.92 -14.32 -9.31
N GLN A 270 -11.07 -15.57 -9.78
CA GLN A 270 -10.08 -16.23 -10.63
C GLN A 270 -9.96 -15.54 -12.00
N GLU A 271 -11.07 -15.17 -12.62
CA GLU A 271 -11.06 -14.43 -13.90
C GLU A 271 -10.44 -13.03 -13.74
N ALA A 272 -10.67 -12.37 -12.61
CA ALA A 272 -10.03 -11.10 -12.28
C ALA A 272 -8.51 -11.25 -12.16
N ASP A 273 -8.04 -12.28 -11.44
CA ASP A 273 -6.61 -12.55 -11.29
C ASP A 273 -5.97 -12.87 -12.64
N GLN A 274 -6.62 -13.67 -13.49
CA GLN A 274 -6.19 -13.95 -14.86
C GLN A 274 -6.15 -12.71 -15.77
N LEU A 275 -7.14 -11.82 -15.66
CA LEU A 275 -7.13 -10.55 -16.37
C LEU A 275 -5.92 -9.71 -15.96
N VAL A 276 -5.67 -9.57 -14.67
CA VAL A 276 -4.52 -8.84 -14.11
C VAL A 276 -3.20 -9.45 -14.59
N GLY A 277 -3.07 -10.78 -14.56
CA GLY A 277 -1.91 -11.49 -15.09
C GLY A 277 -1.65 -11.18 -16.55
N ARG A 278 -2.66 -11.38 -17.42
CA ARG A 278 -2.55 -11.12 -18.86
C ARG A 278 -2.16 -9.69 -19.18
N LEU A 279 -2.70 -8.71 -18.46
CA LEU A 279 -2.36 -7.30 -18.68
C LEU A 279 -0.95 -6.96 -18.18
N SER A 280 -0.49 -7.60 -17.10
CA SER A 280 0.87 -7.39 -16.58
C SER A 280 1.96 -8.03 -17.43
N SER A 281 1.65 -9.06 -18.23
CA SER A 281 2.57 -9.65 -19.19
C SER A 281 2.78 -8.79 -20.45
N GLN A 282 1.87 -7.86 -20.74
CA GLN A 282 1.99 -6.94 -21.87
C GLN A 282 3.02 -5.84 -21.59
N PRO A 283 3.76 -5.37 -22.61
CA PRO A 283 4.62 -4.20 -22.44
C PRO A 283 3.75 -2.96 -22.20
N GLY A 284 3.95 -2.31 -21.05
CA GLY A 284 3.23 -1.11 -20.69
C GLY A 284 3.54 -0.66 -19.26
N SER A 285 3.15 0.56 -18.93
CA SER A 285 3.27 1.07 -17.56
C SER A 285 2.12 0.59 -16.68
N ALA A 286 2.33 0.58 -15.36
CA ALA A 286 1.25 0.31 -14.40
C ALA A 286 0.02 1.20 -14.62
N ARG A 287 0.22 2.42 -15.17
CA ARG A 287 -0.87 3.36 -15.49
C ARG A 287 -1.72 2.88 -16.67
N GLN A 288 -1.08 2.36 -17.71
CA GLN A 288 -1.81 1.79 -18.86
C GLN A 288 -2.60 0.55 -18.42
N MET A 289 -1.98 -0.31 -17.62
CA MET A 289 -2.64 -1.48 -17.05
C MET A 289 -3.85 -1.08 -16.19
N LEU A 290 -3.69 -0.11 -15.28
CA LEU A 290 -4.79 0.39 -14.45
C LEU A 290 -5.93 0.97 -15.31
N SER A 291 -5.60 1.74 -16.36
CA SER A 291 -6.62 2.27 -17.29
C SER A 291 -7.43 1.15 -17.93
N GLN A 292 -6.76 0.12 -18.45
CA GLN A 292 -7.43 -1.02 -19.09
C GLN A 292 -8.31 -1.82 -18.12
N LEU A 293 -7.85 -1.99 -16.87
CA LEU A 293 -8.66 -2.61 -15.81
C LEU A 293 -9.91 -1.78 -15.50
N LEU A 294 -9.77 -0.46 -15.41
CA LEU A 294 -10.90 0.45 -15.15
C LEU A 294 -11.89 0.49 -16.31
N ASP A 295 -11.40 0.49 -17.55
CA ASP A 295 -12.24 0.39 -18.76
C ASP A 295 -13.06 -0.91 -18.77
N HIS A 296 -12.46 -2.02 -18.30
CA HIS A 296 -13.17 -3.28 -18.13
C HIS A 296 -14.24 -3.20 -17.03
N CYS A 297 -13.96 -2.54 -15.91
CA CYS A 297 -14.88 -2.44 -14.77
C CYS A 297 -16.09 -1.54 -15.04
N GLN A 298 -16.00 -0.60 -16.01
CA GLN A 298 -17.07 0.35 -16.33
C GLN A 298 -17.62 1.08 -15.10
N LEU A 299 -16.71 1.60 -14.27
CA LEU A 299 -17.08 2.20 -12.99
C LEU A 299 -18.02 3.41 -13.15
N PRO A 300 -18.98 3.58 -12.23
CA PRO A 300 -19.84 4.76 -12.25
C PRO A 300 -19.04 6.01 -11.84
N ALA A 301 -19.52 7.19 -12.26
CA ALA A 301 -18.83 8.46 -12.02
C ALA A 301 -18.70 8.82 -10.53
N ASP A 302 -19.58 8.28 -9.69
CA ASP A 302 -19.64 8.48 -8.24
C ASP A 302 -18.97 7.35 -7.44
N TRP A 303 -18.07 6.59 -8.08
CA TRP A 303 -17.36 5.49 -7.42
C TRP A 303 -16.68 5.94 -6.12
N PRO A 304 -17.03 5.32 -4.97
CA PRO A 304 -16.67 5.87 -3.66
C PRO A 304 -15.28 5.45 -3.17
N HIS A 305 -14.61 4.50 -3.83
CA HIS A 305 -13.37 3.90 -3.35
C HIS A 305 -12.15 4.30 -4.19
N GLU A 306 -11.02 4.57 -3.54
CA GLU A 306 -9.78 4.83 -4.24
C GLU A 306 -9.19 3.56 -4.86
N VAL A 307 -8.85 3.63 -6.14
CA VAL A 307 -8.30 2.53 -6.91
C VAL A 307 -6.79 2.74 -7.05
N THR A 308 -5.99 1.76 -6.66
CA THR A 308 -4.52 1.82 -6.75
C THR A 308 -3.98 0.47 -7.18
N LEU A 309 -3.02 0.52 -8.10
CA LEU A 309 -2.29 -0.61 -8.63
C LEU A 309 -0.79 -0.34 -8.45
N MET A 310 -0.07 -1.31 -7.91
CA MET A 310 1.39 -1.23 -7.80
C MET A 310 2.01 -2.50 -8.37
N VAL A 311 2.97 -2.35 -9.28
CA VAL A 311 3.66 -3.43 -9.98
C VAL A 311 5.14 -3.39 -9.62
N VAL A 312 5.64 -4.46 -9.02
CA VAL A 312 7.01 -4.54 -8.51
C VAL A 312 7.77 -5.62 -9.27
N SER A 313 8.78 -5.21 -10.04
CA SER A 313 9.76 -6.12 -10.61
C SER A 313 10.74 -6.56 -9.54
N LEU A 314 10.79 -7.86 -9.26
CA LEU A 314 11.58 -8.39 -8.15
C LEU A 314 13.06 -8.64 -8.51
N CYS A 315 13.40 -8.72 -9.79
CA CYS A 315 14.71 -9.23 -10.25
C CYS A 315 15.54 -8.26 -11.09
N GLU A 316 15.07 -7.03 -11.28
CA GLU A 316 15.88 -5.99 -11.90
C GLU A 316 16.69 -5.29 -10.80
N GLU A 317 18.02 -5.21 -10.97
CA GLU A 317 18.83 -4.22 -10.28
C GLU A 317 18.31 -2.85 -10.70
N GLU A 318 17.37 -2.33 -9.92
CA GLU A 318 16.92 -0.95 -10.04
C GLU A 318 18.14 -0.06 -9.87
N ALA A 319 18.40 0.80 -10.86
CA ALA A 319 19.55 1.70 -10.91
C ALA A 319 19.74 2.43 -9.56
N PRO A 320 20.98 2.71 -9.13
CA PRO A 320 21.22 3.37 -7.86
C PRO A 320 20.40 4.66 -7.77
N PRO A 321 19.77 4.94 -6.61
CA PRO A 321 19.00 6.16 -6.44
C PRO A 321 19.90 7.36 -6.76
N PRO A 322 19.37 8.43 -7.38
CA PRO A 322 20.15 9.63 -7.62
C PRO A 322 20.75 10.13 -6.30
N PRO A 323 21.97 10.71 -6.34
CA PRO A 323 22.66 11.13 -5.13
C PRO A 323 21.79 12.12 -4.35
N PRO A 324 21.77 12.04 -3.00
CA PRO A 324 20.99 12.95 -2.18
C PRO A 324 21.46 14.39 -2.45
N VAL A 325 20.52 15.27 -2.79
CA VAL A 325 20.77 16.71 -2.71
C VAL A 325 21.02 17.02 -1.24
N ALA A 326 22.23 17.46 -0.92
CA ALA A 326 22.67 17.68 0.46
C ALA A 326 21.68 18.61 1.20
N PRO A 327 21.07 18.17 2.32
CA PRO A 327 20.39 19.07 3.23
C PRO A 327 21.45 19.83 4.03
N SER A 328 21.29 21.15 4.13
CA SER A 328 22.19 22.02 4.87
C SER A 328 22.13 21.87 6.40
N ASP A 329 21.38 20.90 6.95
CA ASP A 329 21.34 20.65 8.40
C ASP A 329 21.04 19.17 8.66
N GLY A 330 21.90 18.53 9.45
CA GLY A 330 21.97 17.08 9.69
C GLY A 330 20.76 16.44 10.36
N ARG A 331 19.64 16.30 9.63
CA ARG A 331 18.50 15.45 9.97
C ARG A 331 18.48 14.21 9.08
N VAL A 332 18.29 13.06 9.71
CA VAL A 332 18.07 11.76 9.06
C VAL A 332 16.84 11.85 8.17
N ASP A 333 17.01 11.56 6.87
CA ASP A 333 15.92 11.52 5.90
C ASP A 333 15.60 10.05 5.54
N PRO A 334 14.41 9.53 5.90
CA PRO A 334 13.87 8.36 5.24
C PRO A 334 12.42 8.64 4.86
N TYR A 335 12.19 9.39 3.78
CA TYR A 335 10.87 9.57 3.23
C TYR A 335 10.97 9.73 1.72
N VAL A 336 10.76 8.64 0.98
CA VAL A 336 10.33 8.79 -0.42
C VAL A 336 8.88 8.38 -0.50
N ASP A 337 8.03 9.35 -0.22
CA ASP A 337 6.61 9.33 -0.57
C ASP A 337 6.50 9.63 -2.05
N PHE A 338 6.32 8.58 -2.82
CA PHE A 338 6.12 8.67 -4.27
C PHE A 338 4.65 8.96 -4.61
N THR A 339 3.87 9.68 -3.78
CA THR A 339 2.54 10.16 -4.25
C THR A 339 2.73 10.96 -5.55
N PRO A 340 1.99 10.70 -6.64
CA PRO A 340 2.14 11.49 -7.84
C PRO A 340 1.60 12.87 -7.54
N LEU A 341 2.39 13.88 -7.91
CA LEU A 341 2.00 15.28 -7.98
C LEU A 341 0.56 15.40 -8.50
N VAL A 342 -0.34 15.86 -7.63
CA VAL A 342 -1.72 16.29 -7.94
C VAL A 342 -1.74 17.52 -8.89
N HIS A 343 -0.64 17.85 -9.57
CA HIS A 343 -0.48 19.04 -10.41
C HIS A 343 -0.17 18.77 -11.89
N ALA A 344 -0.48 17.57 -12.42
CA ALA A 344 -0.38 17.30 -13.85
C ALA A 344 -1.74 17.18 -14.59
N LEU A 345 -2.85 17.57 -13.95
CA LEU A 345 -4.20 17.56 -14.57
C LEU A 345 -4.73 18.95 -14.96
N GLU A 346 -3.94 20.02 -14.85
CA GLU A 346 -4.28 21.33 -15.43
C GLU A 346 -3.71 21.54 -16.85
N ALA A 347 -2.95 20.59 -17.38
CA ALA A 347 -2.30 20.73 -18.70
C ALA A 347 -2.99 20.00 -19.86
N VAL A 348 -4.11 19.29 -19.63
CA VAL A 348 -4.89 18.63 -20.71
C VAL A 348 -6.33 19.15 -20.78
N ALA A 349 -6.59 20.31 -20.16
CA ALA A 349 -7.81 21.09 -20.33
C ALA A 349 -7.52 22.44 -21.03
N ARG A 350 -6.69 22.41 -22.08
CA ARG A 350 -6.63 23.44 -23.12
C ARG A 350 -6.42 22.81 -24.49
#